data_AF-A0A958RJ15-F1
#
_entry.id   AF-A0A958RJ15-F1
#
_cell.length_a   1.000
_cell.length_b   1.000
_cell.length_c   1.000
_cell.angle_alpha   90.00
_cell.angle_beta   90.00
_cell.angle_gamma   90.00
#
_symmetry.space_group_name_H-M   'P 1'
#
loop_
_entity.id
_entity.type
_entity.pdbx_description
1 polymer ?
#
loop_
_entity_poly.entity_id
_entity_poly.type
_entity_poly.pdbx_seq_one_letter_code
_entity_poly.pdbx_strand_id
1 'polypeptide(L)'
;RVSQVFLISLYFLLVHTGCADQDGFQAYQMNQEIPVEIREQEGSGGNQPVGGGQQPQEPVSPVTPPPTAPPPKPGDPIEEAIRDFDINRIKWLHTNVKDWALTSNLTHVDVSDRKVCLDHTKKGKWPTQTISGGVVVEGNPWVIVKFEGQWYAATYEWLRPGQVCKTMGASPPTTTIHDQFAGHIKAAPLNRWRPKRGEVVGFMVSALARMGAYKAHERTQIEFVLMP
;
A
#
# COMPACT_ATOMS: atom_id res chain seq x y z
N ARG A 1 -54.94 50.72 -26.03
CA ARG A 1 -55.78 50.77 -24.81
C ARG A 1 -56.09 49.33 -24.40
N VAL A 2 -55.67 48.94 -23.19
CA VAL A 2 -56.29 47.90 -22.32
C VAL A 2 -56.24 46.46 -22.86
N SER A 3 -55.25 45.66 -22.46
CA SER A 3 -55.23 44.69 -21.32
C SER A 3 -55.61 43.27 -21.78
N GLN A 4 -54.75 42.25 -21.61
CA GLN A 4 -54.64 41.37 -20.41
C GLN A 4 -55.93 40.51 -20.26
N VAL A 5 -55.95 39.19 -20.06
CA VAL A 5 -55.19 38.29 -19.19
C VAL A 5 -55.52 36.84 -19.64
N PHE A 6 -54.54 35.95 -19.75
CA PHE A 6 -54.78 34.50 -19.73
C PHE A 6 -54.54 33.97 -18.31
N LEU A 7 -55.57 33.32 -17.77
CA LEU A 7 -55.57 32.58 -16.50
C LEU A 7 -54.80 31.26 -16.66
N ILE A 8 -53.77 31.04 -15.84
CA ILE A 8 -53.35 29.70 -15.44
C ILE A 8 -53.12 29.73 -13.91
N SER A 9 -53.89 28.91 -13.22
CA SER A 9 -53.89 28.76 -11.77
C SER A 9 -52.56 28.30 -11.21
N LEU A 10 -52.18 28.98 -10.12
CA LEU A 10 -51.19 28.58 -9.13
C LEU A 10 -51.46 27.18 -8.55
N TYR A 11 -50.43 26.35 -8.52
CA TYR A 11 -50.18 25.47 -7.38
C TYR A 11 -48.78 25.79 -6.84
N PHE A 12 -48.76 26.50 -5.71
CA PHE A 12 -47.64 26.63 -4.81
C PHE A 12 -47.82 25.57 -3.71
N LEU A 13 -46.83 24.71 -3.48
CA LEU A 13 -46.41 24.41 -2.10
C LEU A 13 -44.95 23.98 -2.06
N LEU A 14 -44.31 24.44 -0.97
CA LEU A 14 -42.90 24.55 -0.69
C LEU A 14 -42.10 23.23 -0.64
N VAL A 15 -40.83 23.41 -1.00
CA VAL A 15 -39.65 22.62 -0.65
C VAL A 15 -39.29 22.86 0.83
N HIS A 16 -38.91 21.79 1.56
CA HIS A 16 -37.69 21.66 2.39
C HIS A 16 -37.89 20.63 3.52
N THR A 17 -37.12 19.54 3.50
CA THR A 17 -36.17 19.06 4.54
C THR A 17 -35.95 17.55 4.47
N GLY A 18 -34.70 17.11 4.67
CA GLY A 18 -34.39 15.82 5.29
C GLY A 18 -33.69 14.76 4.43
N CYS A 19 -32.36 14.72 4.51
CA CYS A 19 -31.57 13.51 4.28
C CYS A 19 -31.76 12.52 5.43
N ALA A 20 -31.81 11.21 5.15
CA ALA A 20 -31.20 10.14 5.97
C ALA A 20 -31.41 8.76 5.32
N ASP A 21 -30.31 7.98 5.27
CA ASP A 21 -30.22 6.56 4.97
C ASP A 21 -31.08 5.69 5.92
N GLN A 22 -31.56 4.52 5.45
CA GLN A 22 -31.15 3.20 5.99
C GLN A 22 -32.00 2.00 5.48
N ASP A 23 -31.29 0.87 5.38
CA ASP A 23 -31.69 -0.53 5.60
C ASP A 23 -32.23 -1.43 4.49
N GLY A 24 -31.53 -2.57 4.33
CA GLY A 24 -32.06 -3.77 3.71
C GLY A 24 -31.04 -4.83 3.31
N PHE A 25 -30.24 -5.39 4.22
CA PHE A 25 -29.52 -6.66 3.98
C PHE A 25 -29.65 -7.60 5.17
N GLN A 26 -30.34 -8.73 4.96
CA GLN A 26 -30.49 -9.80 5.94
C GLN A 26 -29.25 -10.69 6.00
N ALA A 27 -28.79 -10.95 7.23
CA ALA A 27 -27.68 -11.85 7.53
C ALA A 27 -28.21 -13.27 7.82
N TYR A 28 -27.60 -14.27 7.18
CA TYR A 28 -27.69 -15.67 7.59
C TYR A 28 -26.54 -15.96 8.58
N GLN A 29 -26.89 -16.45 9.77
CA GLN A 29 -25.93 -16.89 10.78
C GLN A 29 -25.59 -18.37 10.64
N MET A 30 -24.32 -18.72 10.80
CA MET A 30 -23.93 -20.03 11.32
C MET A 30 -22.56 -19.94 12.00
N ASN A 31 -22.56 -20.26 13.29
CA ASN A 31 -21.40 -20.38 14.19
C ASN A 31 -20.49 -21.55 13.77
N GLN A 32 -19.20 -21.53 14.13
CA GLN A 32 -18.50 -22.58 14.92
C GLN A 32 -17.05 -22.14 15.27
N GLU A 33 -16.59 -22.61 16.43
CA GLU A 33 -15.45 -22.17 17.25
C GLU A 33 -14.10 -22.82 16.87
N ILE A 34 -12.96 -22.21 17.26
CA ILE A 34 -11.61 -22.81 17.21
C ILE A 34 -10.95 -22.65 18.59
N PRO A 35 -10.33 -23.69 19.19
CA PRO A 35 -9.50 -23.56 20.38
C PRO A 35 -8.02 -23.33 20.08
N VAL A 36 -7.40 -22.58 21.01
CA VAL A 36 -5.97 -22.19 21.09
C VAL A 36 -5.20 -23.24 21.88
N GLU A 37 -3.97 -23.58 21.48
CA GLU A 37 -3.00 -24.21 22.38
C GLU A 37 -1.60 -23.61 22.18
N ILE A 38 -1.01 -23.18 23.30
CA ILE A 38 0.33 -22.60 23.46
C ILE A 38 1.16 -23.65 24.21
N ARG A 39 2.43 -23.84 23.85
CA ARG A 39 3.37 -24.54 24.73
C ARG A 39 4.76 -23.92 24.70
N GLU A 40 5.16 -23.38 25.84
CA GLU A 40 6.52 -23.01 26.23
C GLU A 40 7.32 -24.27 26.60
N GLN A 41 8.63 -24.26 26.37
CA GLN A 41 9.58 -25.08 27.14
C GLN A 41 10.88 -24.32 27.39
N GLU A 42 11.15 -24.09 28.67
CA GLU A 42 12.46 -23.74 29.24
C GLU A 42 13.21 -24.99 29.71
N GLY A 43 14.54 -24.90 29.79
CA GLY A 43 15.45 -25.79 30.54
C GLY A 43 16.88 -25.28 30.36
N SER A 44 17.54 -24.63 31.34
CA SER A 44 18.06 -25.07 32.65
C SER A 44 19.22 -26.09 32.58
N GLY A 45 20.42 -25.66 32.99
CA GLY A 45 21.49 -26.56 33.43
C GLY A 45 22.93 -25.99 33.44
N GLY A 46 23.43 -25.64 34.62
CA GLY A 46 24.78 -26.05 35.10
C GLY A 46 25.98 -25.11 34.90
N ASN A 47 26.43 -24.50 36.01
CA ASN A 47 27.76 -23.87 36.20
C ASN A 47 28.77 -24.87 36.80
N GLN A 48 30.02 -24.89 36.35
CA GLN A 48 31.22 -24.67 37.20
C GLN A 48 32.53 -24.60 36.36
N PRO A 49 33.60 -23.93 36.88
CA PRO A 49 34.67 -23.34 36.08
C PRO A 49 35.96 -24.17 36.05
N VAL A 50 36.73 -24.08 34.96
CA VAL A 50 38.09 -24.65 34.88
C VAL A 50 39.04 -23.68 34.17
N GLY A 51 40.11 -23.33 34.89
CA GLY A 51 41.47 -23.29 34.35
C GLY A 51 41.86 -22.11 33.48
N GLY A 52 42.52 -21.12 34.09
CA GLY A 52 43.29 -20.11 33.38
C GLY A 52 44.49 -20.71 32.64
N GLY A 53 44.58 -20.40 31.36
CA GLY A 53 45.79 -20.49 30.55
C GLY A 53 45.75 -19.35 29.54
N GLN A 54 46.57 -18.32 29.74
CA GLN A 54 46.76 -17.25 28.75
C GLN A 54 47.58 -17.82 27.59
N GLN A 55 46.89 -18.17 26.51
CA GLN A 55 47.52 -18.36 25.21
C GLN A 55 48.01 -16.98 24.71
N PRO A 56 49.27 -16.85 24.25
CA PRO A 56 49.74 -15.61 23.65
C PRO A 56 48.84 -15.22 22.48
N GLN A 57 48.19 -14.06 22.56
CA GLN A 57 47.41 -13.52 21.44
C GLN A 57 48.38 -13.12 20.33
N GLU A 58 48.26 -13.76 19.18
CA GLU A 58 48.86 -13.26 17.93
C GLU A 58 48.36 -11.81 17.69
N PRO A 59 49.23 -10.91 17.20
CA PRO A 59 48.84 -9.54 16.91
C PRO A 59 47.71 -9.54 15.87
N VAL A 60 46.54 -9.03 16.29
CA VAL A 60 45.37 -8.87 15.41
C VAL A 60 45.76 -7.92 14.29
N SER A 61 45.83 -8.44 13.06
CA SER A 61 46.02 -7.60 11.87
C SER A 61 44.84 -6.61 11.75
N PRO A 62 45.08 -5.35 11.34
CA PRO A 62 44.01 -4.37 11.22
C PRO A 62 42.97 -4.86 10.19
N VAL A 63 41.72 -4.97 10.62
CA VAL A 63 40.58 -5.25 9.74
C VAL A 63 40.37 -4.05 8.83
N THR A 64 40.74 -4.18 7.55
CA THR A 64 40.39 -3.20 6.53
C THR A 64 38.86 -3.13 6.43
N PRO A 65 38.23 -1.93 6.51
CA PRO A 65 36.80 -1.81 6.27
C PRO A 65 36.46 -2.36 4.87
N PRO A 66 35.30 -3.03 4.70
CA PRO A 66 34.86 -3.48 3.38
C PRO A 66 34.83 -2.29 2.41
N PRO A 67 35.23 -2.49 1.14
CA PRO A 67 35.29 -1.41 0.17
C PRO A 67 33.91 -0.75 0.08
N THR A 68 33.88 0.55 0.39
CA THR A 68 32.70 1.40 0.20
C THR A 68 32.19 1.21 -1.22
N ALA A 69 30.89 0.92 -1.36
CA ALA A 69 30.26 0.81 -2.67
C ALA A 69 30.62 2.05 -3.51
N PRO A 70 30.98 1.90 -4.80
CA PRO A 70 31.35 3.03 -5.64
C PRO A 70 30.19 4.04 -5.68
N PRO A 71 30.50 5.35 -5.70
CA PRO A 71 29.47 6.38 -5.76
C PRO A 71 28.57 6.16 -6.98
N PRO A 72 27.26 6.41 -6.85
CA PRO A 72 26.31 6.18 -7.93
C PRO A 72 26.69 6.99 -9.17
N LYS A 73 26.55 6.36 -10.34
CA LYS A 73 26.90 6.96 -11.63
C LYS A 73 25.99 8.17 -11.89
N PRO A 74 26.53 9.34 -12.29
CA PRO A 74 25.72 10.44 -12.77
C PRO A 74 24.78 9.97 -13.89
N GLY A 75 23.48 10.21 -13.75
CA GLY A 75 22.45 9.82 -14.72
C GLY A 75 21.69 8.51 -14.41
N ASP A 76 21.80 7.93 -13.22
CA ASP A 76 20.85 6.88 -12.79
C ASP A 76 19.44 7.49 -12.61
N PRO A 77 18.43 7.02 -13.39
CA PRO A 77 17.07 7.55 -13.31
C PRO A 77 16.43 7.39 -11.91
N ILE A 78 16.75 6.32 -11.18
CA ILE A 78 16.19 6.08 -9.84
C ILE A 78 16.73 7.12 -8.86
N GLU A 79 18.04 7.36 -8.89
CA GLU A 79 18.69 8.36 -8.04
C GLU A 79 18.20 9.79 -8.36
N GLU A 80 17.90 10.08 -9.62
CA GLU A 80 17.27 11.34 -10.01
C GLU A 80 15.86 11.46 -9.45
N ALA A 81 15.05 10.40 -9.54
CA ALA A 81 13.71 10.37 -8.96
C ALA A 81 13.75 10.56 -7.44
N ILE A 82 14.69 9.93 -6.73
CA ILE A 82 14.86 10.09 -5.28
C ILE A 82 15.21 11.54 -4.93
N ARG A 83 16.09 12.20 -5.69
CA ARG A 83 16.46 13.61 -5.46
C ARG A 83 15.31 14.58 -5.72
N ASP A 84 14.48 14.30 -6.72
CA ASP A 84 13.34 15.14 -7.10
C ASP A 84 12.10 14.89 -6.24
N PHE A 85 11.99 13.71 -5.63
CA PHE A 85 10.85 13.32 -4.82
C PHE A 85 10.83 14.00 -3.44
N ASP A 86 9.72 14.66 -3.14
CA ASP A 86 9.39 15.15 -1.79
C ASP A 86 7.97 14.69 -1.43
N ILE A 87 7.88 13.79 -0.44
CA ILE A 87 6.61 13.23 0.03
C ILE A 87 5.61 14.29 0.51
N ASN A 88 6.09 15.49 0.90
CA ASN A 88 5.23 16.60 1.31
C ASN A 88 4.63 17.37 0.13
N ARG A 89 5.14 17.17 -1.09
CA ARG A 89 4.73 17.87 -2.31
C ARG A 89 3.96 16.98 -3.28
N ILE A 90 3.76 15.71 -2.97
CA ILE A 90 2.99 14.80 -3.80
C ILE A 90 1.49 14.95 -3.57
N LYS A 91 0.69 14.70 -4.61
CA LYS A 91 -0.76 14.67 -4.52
C LYS A 91 -1.25 13.26 -4.20
N TRP A 92 -1.82 13.10 -3.01
CA TRP A 92 -2.46 11.86 -2.58
C TRP A 92 -3.87 11.77 -3.17
N LEU A 93 -4.08 10.82 -4.09
CA LEU A 93 -5.36 10.63 -4.77
C LEU A 93 -6.36 9.79 -3.97
N HIS A 94 -5.85 9.09 -2.96
CA HIS A 94 -6.63 8.45 -1.92
C HIS A 94 -6.19 9.05 -0.58
N THR A 95 -6.55 8.42 0.54
CA THR A 95 -6.13 8.83 1.88
C THR A 95 -4.67 9.20 1.94
N ASN A 96 -4.39 10.38 2.49
CA ASN A 96 -3.02 10.80 2.69
C ASN A 96 -2.41 9.97 3.83
N VAL A 97 -1.49 9.07 3.47
CA VAL A 97 -0.79 8.21 4.44
C VAL A 97 0.64 8.65 4.70
N LYS A 98 1.03 9.88 4.30
CA LYS A 98 2.43 10.34 4.43
C LYS A 98 2.94 10.27 5.88
N ASP A 99 2.08 10.63 6.83
CA ASP A 99 2.38 10.72 8.27
C ASP A 99 2.09 9.41 9.02
N TRP A 100 1.68 8.35 8.31
CA TRP A 100 1.51 7.03 8.90
C TRP A 100 2.87 6.44 9.28
N ALA A 101 2.90 5.69 10.39
CA ALA A 101 4.14 5.17 10.95
C ALA A 101 4.82 4.15 10.03
N LEU A 102 6.14 4.27 9.89
CA LEU A 102 7.01 3.32 9.17
C LEU A 102 7.31 2.10 10.04
N THR A 103 6.39 1.13 10.07
CA THR A 103 6.45 -0.05 10.96
C THR A 103 6.68 -1.37 10.22
N SER A 104 6.52 -1.36 8.89
CA SER A 104 6.76 -2.49 8.02
C SER A 104 7.85 -2.11 7.03
N ASN A 105 8.77 -3.01 6.71
CA ASN A 105 9.79 -2.76 5.69
C ASN A 105 9.39 -3.49 4.42
N LEU A 106 9.40 -2.81 3.27
CA LEU A 106 9.48 -3.50 1.98
C LEU A 106 10.82 -4.22 1.91
N THR A 107 10.80 -5.52 1.75
CA THR A 107 12.01 -6.36 1.66
C THR A 107 12.31 -6.77 0.24
N HIS A 108 11.31 -6.76 -0.65
CA HIS A 108 11.47 -7.10 -2.05
C HIS A 108 10.38 -6.47 -2.89
N VAL A 109 10.77 -5.84 -4.00
CA VAL A 109 9.88 -5.31 -5.03
C VAL A 109 10.21 -6.01 -6.34
N ASP A 110 9.27 -6.81 -6.84
CA ASP A 110 9.40 -7.54 -8.10
C ASP A 110 8.26 -7.14 -9.03
N VAL A 111 8.62 -6.42 -10.09
CA VAL A 111 7.72 -5.96 -11.13
C VAL A 111 8.13 -6.63 -12.43
N SER A 112 7.18 -7.31 -13.04
CA SER A 112 7.30 -7.83 -14.40
C SER A 112 6.02 -7.51 -15.16
N ASP A 113 6.01 -7.81 -16.46
CA ASP A 113 4.81 -7.64 -17.29
C ASP A 113 3.59 -8.38 -16.73
N ARG A 114 3.79 -9.40 -15.87
CA ARG A 114 2.75 -10.30 -15.36
C ARG A 114 2.37 -10.15 -13.89
N LYS A 115 3.15 -9.43 -13.10
CA LYS A 115 2.94 -9.34 -11.65
C LYS A 115 3.61 -8.11 -11.04
N VAL A 116 3.05 -7.68 -9.93
CA VAL A 116 3.71 -6.83 -8.93
C VAL A 116 3.70 -7.58 -7.61
N CYS A 117 4.87 -7.84 -7.05
CA CYS A 117 5.04 -8.40 -5.72
C CYS A 117 5.76 -7.40 -4.83
N LEU A 118 5.12 -7.07 -3.70
CA LEU A 118 5.62 -6.13 -2.69
C LEU A 118 5.73 -6.89 -1.37
N ASP A 119 6.83 -7.60 -1.17
CA ASP A 119 7.05 -8.35 0.07
C ASP A 119 7.41 -7.38 1.21
N HIS A 120 6.81 -7.58 2.39
CA HIS A 120 7.03 -6.74 3.55
C HIS A 120 6.90 -7.48 4.89
N THR A 121 7.54 -6.93 5.93
CA THR A 121 7.69 -7.58 7.25
C THR A 121 6.38 -7.72 8.06
N LYS A 122 5.33 -6.96 7.71
CA LYS A 122 4.00 -7.03 8.34
C LYS A 122 2.90 -7.66 7.48
N LYS A 123 3.24 -8.36 6.39
CA LYS A 123 2.23 -9.13 5.63
C LYS A 123 1.49 -10.10 6.56
N GLY A 124 0.16 -10.08 6.56
CA GLY A 124 -0.68 -10.92 7.42
C GLY A 124 -0.78 -10.49 8.89
N LYS A 125 -0.26 -9.31 9.26
CA LYS A 125 -0.24 -8.82 10.65
C LYS A 125 -1.04 -7.53 10.89
N TRP A 126 -1.52 -6.87 9.84
CA TRP A 126 -2.36 -5.69 10.02
C TRP A 126 -3.82 -6.08 10.27
N PRO A 127 -4.60 -5.21 10.95
CA PRO A 127 -6.02 -5.46 11.14
C PRO A 127 -6.75 -5.61 9.80
N THR A 128 -7.66 -6.59 9.75
CA THR A 128 -8.42 -6.90 8.54
C THR A 128 -9.80 -6.25 8.56
N GLN A 129 -10.40 -6.16 7.38
CA GLN A 129 -11.79 -5.77 7.18
C GLN A 129 -12.43 -6.63 6.09
N THR A 130 -13.69 -6.96 6.28
CA THR A 130 -14.52 -7.57 5.24
C THR A 130 -15.16 -6.46 4.41
N ILE A 131 -14.91 -6.46 3.10
CA ILE A 131 -15.55 -5.55 2.14
C ILE A 131 -16.72 -6.25 1.44
N SER A 132 -17.45 -5.50 0.61
CA SER A 132 -18.56 -6.03 -0.20
C SER A 132 -18.14 -7.31 -0.95
N GLY A 133 -19.06 -8.28 -1.00
CA GLY A 133 -18.78 -9.61 -1.55
C GLY A 133 -18.05 -10.56 -0.60
N GLY A 134 -17.97 -10.25 0.70
CA GLY A 134 -17.39 -11.14 1.72
C GLY A 134 -15.87 -11.26 1.66
N VAL A 135 -15.20 -10.36 0.94
CA VAL A 135 -13.75 -10.41 0.74
C VAL A 135 -13.04 -9.80 1.94
N VAL A 136 -12.18 -10.58 2.61
CA VAL A 136 -11.32 -10.08 3.67
C VAL A 136 -10.08 -9.43 3.07
N VAL A 137 -9.81 -8.19 3.48
CA VAL A 137 -8.67 -7.37 3.04
C VAL A 137 -7.88 -6.87 4.25
N GLU A 138 -6.60 -6.61 4.04
CA GLU A 138 -5.63 -6.23 5.07
C GLU A 138 -4.93 -4.90 4.74
N GLY A 139 -4.69 -4.62 3.46
CA GLY A 139 -3.88 -3.48 3.08
C GLY A 139 -4.12 -3.02 1.66
N ASN A 140 -3.43 -1.95 1.29
CA ASN A 140 -3.44 -1.40 -0.05
C ASN A 140 -2.01 -1.24 -0.57
N PRO A 141 -1.70 -1.72 -1.77
CA PRO A 141 -0.47 -1.39 -2.46
C PRO A 141 -0.65 -0.07 -3.19
N TRP A 142 0.42 0.72 -3.22
CA TRP A 142 0.46 2.06 -3.78
C TRP A 142 1.45 2.15 -4.93
N VAL A 143 1.12 3.00 -5.90
CA VAL A 143 2.06 3.54 -6.87
C VAL A 143 2.29 5.02 -6.61
N ILE A 144 3.53 5.45 -6.81
CA ILE A 144 3.99 6.83 -6.75
C ILE A 144 4.60 7.17 -8.10
N VAL A 145 3.99 8.12 -8.81
CA VAL A 145 4.27 8.37 -10.22
C VAL A 145 4.45 9.86 -10.47
N LYS A 146 5.49 10.23 -11.21
CA LYS A 146 5.65 11.59 -11.75
C LYS A 146 4.88 11.69 -13.07
N PHE A 147 3.68 12.26 -13.00
CA PHE A 147 2.79 12.38 -14.14
C PHE A 147 2.60 13.85 -14.51
N GLU A 148 2.91 14.20 -15.77
CA GLU A 148 2.87 15.59 -16.28
C GLU A 148 3.66 16.57 -15.38
N GLY A 149 4.82 16.13 -14.87
CA GLY A 149 5.70 16.94 -14.02
C GLY A 149 5.33 16.99 -12.53
N GLN A 150 4.21 16.40 -12.12
CA GLN A 150 3.75 16.37 -10.73
C GLN A 150 3.76 14.94 -10.19
N TRP A 151 4.25 14.76 -8.96
CA TRP A 151 4.15 13.48 -8.25
C TRP A 151 2.75 13.23 -7.71
N TYR A 152 2.24 12.03 -7.92
CA TYR A 152 0.97 11.54 -7.42
C TYR A 152 1.15 10.20 -6.70
N ALA A 153 0.35 9.95 -5.67
CA ALA A 153 0.26 8.66 -5.00
C ALA A 153 -1.17 8.12 -5.11
N ALA A 154 -1.31 6.87 -5.55
CA ALA A 154 -2.61 6.21 -5.63
C ALA A 154 -2.51 4.73 -5.24
N THR A 155 -3.54 4.25 -4.54
CA THR A 155 -3.74 2.81 -4.38
C THR A 155 -4.25 2.23 -5.69
N TYR A 156 -3.74 1.05 -6.05
CA TYR A 156 -4.21 0.35 -7.25
C TYR A 156 -4.87 -0.99 -6.93
N GLU A 157 -4.88 -1.50 -5.69
CA GLU A 157 -5.57 -2.76 -5.39
C GLU A 157 -5.91 -2.91 -3.90
N TRP A 158 -6.60 -3.99 -3.58
CA TRP A 158 -6.77 -4.53 -2.23
C TRP A 158 -5.88 -5.75 -2.01
N LEU A 159 -5.18 -5.85 -0.89
CA LEU A 159 -4.46 -7.06 -0.50
C LEU A 159 -5.29 -7.87 0.49
N ARG A 160 -5.44 -9.17 0.23
CA ARG A 160 -5.92 -10.13 1.24
C ARG A 160 -4.85 -10.31 2.34
N PRO A 161 -5.20 -10.84 3.52
CA PRO A 161 -4.24 -11.11 4.57
C PRO A 161 -3.04 -11.92 4.07
N GLY A 162 -1.83 -11.39 4.23
CA GLY A 162 -0.58 -12.02 3.80
C GLY A 162 -0.33 -11.98 2.29
N GLN A 163 -1.24 -11.41 1.49
CA GLN A 163 -1.05 -11.31 0.05
C GLN A 163 -0.03 -10.21 -0.27
N VAL A 164 1.07 -10.60 -0.90
CA VAL A 164 2.12 -9.67 -1.35
C VAL A 164 2.17 -9.50 -2.86
N CYS A 165 1.59 -10.43 -3.62
CA CYS A 165 1.60 -10.42 -5.07
C CYS A 165 0.22 -10.15 -5.64
N LYS A 166 0.20 -9.31 -6.67
CA LYS A 166 -0.92 -9.17 -7.59
C LYS A 166 -0.46 -9.57 -8.98
N THR A 167 -0.94 -10.73 -9.41
CA THR A 167 -0.72 -11.25 -10.76
C THR A 167 -1.80 -10.72 -11.69
N MET A 168 -1.46 -10.62 -12.97
CA MET A 168 -2.43 -10.45 -14.05
C MET A 168 -3.53 -11.52 -14.00
N GLY A 169 -4.72 -11.18 -14.50
CA GLY A 169 -5.89 -12.05 -14.48
C GLY A 169 -6.75 -11.98 -13.21
N ALA A 170 -6.41 -11.12 -12.25
CA ALA A 170 -7.35 -10.75 -11.18
C ALA A 170 -8.58 -10.06 -11.79
N SER A 171 -9.77 -10.20 -11.21
CA SER A 171 -10.98 -9.58 -11.78
C SER A 171 -10.97 -8.04 -11.66
N PRO A 172 -11.20 -7.29 -12.76
CA PRO A 172 -11.41 -7.76 -14.14
C PRO A 172 -10.10 -8.22 -14.81
N PRO A 173 -10.12 -9.32 -15.58
CA PRO A 173 -8.91 -9.95 -16.11
C PRO A 173 -8.06 -8.93 -16.90
N THR A 174 -6.83 -8.74 -16.44
CA THR A 174 -5.85 -7.87 -17.07
C THR A 174 -4.83 -8.68 -17.84
N THR A 175 -4.47 -8.24 -19.04
CA THR A 175 -3.54 -8.93 -19.95
C THR A 175 -2.12 -8.40 -19.89
N THR A 176 -1.94 -7.20 -19.33
CA THR A 176 -0.65 -6.56 -19.10
C THR A 176 -0.64 -5.86 -17.73
N ILE A 177 0.55 -5.58 -17.19
CA ILE A 177 0.71 -4.69 -16.04
C ILE A 177 0.10 -3.29 -16.29
N HIS A 178 0.10 -2.83 -17.56
CA HIS A 178 -0.55 -1.59 -17.96
C HIS A 178 -2.06 -1.62 -17.68
N ASP A 179 -2.73 -2.72 -18.06
CA ASP A 179 -4.16 -2.91 -17.83
C ASP A 179 -4.50 -3.01 -16.33
N GLN A 180 -3.57 -3.55 -15.53
CA GLN A 180 -3.73 -3.67 -14.09
C GLN A 180 -3.76 -2.30 -13.39
N PHE A 181 -2.83 -1.41 -13.72
CA PHE A 181 -2.88 -0.06 -13.15
C PHE A 181 -4.03 0.77 -13.72
N ALA A 182 -4.22 0.72 -15.04
CA ALA A 182 -5.32 1.37 -15.74
C ALA A 182 -6.71 1.00 -15.19
N GLY A 183 -6.90 -0.30 -14.98
CA GLY A 183 -8.17 -0.89 -14.60
C GLY A 183 -8.49 -0.65 -13.14
N HIS A 184 -7.51 -0.42 -12.28
CA HIS A 184 -7.73 -0.40 -10.84
C HIS A 184 -7.38 0.92 -10.13
N ILE A 185 -6.62 1.81 -10.77
CA ILE A 185 -6.48 3.20 -10.34
C ILE A 185 -7.66 3.98 -10.92
N LYS A 186 -8.71 4.16 -10.12
CA LYS A 186 -9.94 4.84 -10.55
C LYS A 186 -9.92 6.36 -10.32
N ALA A 187 -8.86 6.89 -9.70
CA ALA A 187 -8.75 8.31 -9.35
C ALA A 187 -8.01 9.11 -10.43
N ALA A 188 -8.58 10.25 -10.83
CA ALA A 188 -7.92 11.19 -11.72
C ALA A 188 -6.77 11.94 -11.02
N PRO A 189 -5.68 12.31 -11.74
CA PRO A 189 -5.46 12.09 -13.17
C PRO A 189 -4.81 10.74 -13.50
N LEU A 190 -4.49 9.89 -12.51
CA LEU A 190 -3.77 8.65 -12.76
C LEU A 190 -4.63 7.53 -13.38
N ASN A 191 -5.96 7.68 -13.44
CA ASN A 191 -6.84 6.78 -14.18
C ASN A 191 -6.49 6.68 -15.70
N ARG A 192 -5.82 7.69 -16.25
CA ARG A 192 -5.27 7.69 -17.62
C ARG A 192 -3.78 7.36 -17.71
N TRP A 193 -3.08 7.26 -16.58
CA TRP A 193 -1.66 6.91 -16.59
C TRP A 193 -1.49 5.43 -16.98
N ARG A 194 -0.46 5.17 -17.78
CA ARG A 194 0.00 3.83 -18.13
C ARG A 194 1.52 3.85 -17.94
N PRO A 195 2.11 2.89 -17.20
CA PRO A 195 3.55 2.86 -17.06
C PRO A 195 4.21 2.68 -18.43
N LYS A 196 5.40 3.22 -18.61
CA LYS A 196 6.25 2.99 -19.79
C LYS A 196 7.47 2.18 -19.38
N ARG A 197 7.99 1.35 -20.28
CA ARG A 197 9.27 0.67 -20.10
C ARG A 197 10.36 1.69 -19.75
N GLY A 198 11.10 1.45 -18.67
CA GLY A 198 12.14 2.34 -18.15
C GLY A 198 11.63 3.58 -17.39
N GLU A 199 10.31 3.74 -17.20
CA GLU A 199 9.77 4.77 -16.32
C GLU A 199 10.09 4.42 -14.85
N VAL A 200 10.48 5.42 -14.06
CA VAL A 200 10.70 5.24 -12.62
C VAL A 200 9.38 5.36 -11.89
N VAL A 201 9.01 4.32 -11.14
CA VAL A 201 7.78 4.26 -10.35
C VAL A 201 8.13 3.86 -8.92
N GLY A 202 7.55 4.57 -7.95
CA GLY A 202 7.67 4.24 -6.54
C GLY A 202 6.56 3.28 -6.10
N PHE A 203 6.89 2.34 -5.22
CA PHE A 203 5.96 1.41 -4.61
C PHE A 203 6.03 1.48 -3.09
N MET A 204 4.89 1.30 -2.44
CA MET A 204 4.78 1.08 -0.99
C MET A 204 3.51 0.28 -0.68
N VAL A 205 3.41 -0.21 0.55
CA VAL A 205 2.20 -0.84 1.07
C VAL A 205 1.80 -0.15 2.36
N SER A 206 0.50 0.04 2.58
CA SER A 206 -0.05 0.48 3.86
C SER A 206 -1.07 -0.50 4.40
N ALA A 207 -1.38 -0.37 5.69
CA ALA A 207 -2.65 -0.84 6.22
C ALA A 207 -3.83 -0.25 5.40
N LEU A 208 -5.04 -0.79 5.58
CA LEU A 208 -6.22 -0.36 4.81
C LEU A 208 -6.37 1.16 4.81
N ALA A 209 -6.38 1.76 3.62
CA ALA A 209 -6.40 3.20 3.42
C ALA A 209 -7.52 3.66 2.48
N ARG A 210 -8.31 2.75 1.90
CA ARG A 210 -9.37 3.08 0.92
C ARG A 210 -10.77 3.35 1.52
N MET A 211 -11.03 3.04 2.80
CA MET A 211 -12.41 2.98 3.35
C MET A 211 -12.70 3.90 4.56
N GLY A 212 -11.87 4.88 4.92
CA GLY A 212 -12.17 5.82 6.02
C GLY A 212 -12.11 5.24 7.44
N ALA A 213 -12.39 3.94 7.63
CA ALA A 213 -12.39 3.23 8.90
C ALA A 213 -11.04 2.55 9.18
N TYR A 214 -10.00 3.36 9.37
CA TYR A 214 -8.63 2.88 9.55
C TYR A 214 -8.42 2.29 10.95
N LYS A 215 -8.10 1.00 11.00
CA LYS A 215 -7.77 0.30 12.26
C LYS A 215 -6.27 0.35 12.59
N ALA A 216 -5.44 0.78 11.65
CA ALA A 216 -4.01 1.00 11.81
C ALA A 216 -3.55 2.12 10.87
N HIS A 217 -2.59 2.94 11.34
CA HIS A 217 -1.99 4.05 10.59
C HIS A 217 -0.52 3.72 10.33
N GLU A 218 -0.30 2.71 9.50
CA GLU A 218 0.99 2.07 9.29
C GLU A 218 1.28 1.87 7.80
N ARG A 219 2.54 2.07 7.41
CA ARG A 219 3.00 1.87 6.03
C ARG A 219 4.45 1.40 5.96
N THR A 220 4.86 1.03 4.76
CA THR A 220 6.25 0.83 4.40
C THR A 220 6.92 2.13 3.95
N GLN A 221 8.24 2.05 3.81
CA GLN A 221 8.98 3.01 3.01
C GLN A 221 8.56 2.93 1.52
N ILE A 222 8.98 3.91 0.74
CA ILE A 222 8.78 3.95 -0.71
C ILE A 222 10.05 3.43 -1.38
N GLU A 223 9.89 2.46 -2.28
CA GLU A 223 10.98 1.91 -3.08
C GLU A 223 10.75 2.26 -4.56
N PHE A 224 11.74 2.89 -5.20
CA PHE A 224 11.67 3.26 -6.62
C PHE A 224 12.32 2.20 -7.49
N VAL A 225 11.64 1.84 -8.58
CA VAL A 225 12.14 0.84 -9.56
C VAL A 225 11.92 1.34 -10.98
N LEU A 226 12.66 0.76 -11.92
CA LEU A 226 12.38 0.90 -13.35
C LEU A 226 11.29 -0.07 -13.76
N MET A 227 10.29 0.43 -14.48
CA MET A 227 9.26 -0.41 -15.07
C MET A 227 9.85 -1.29 -16.19
N PRO A 228 9.48 -2.58 -16.24
CA PRO A 228 10.07 -3.57 -17.14
C PRO A 228 9.77 -3.33 -18.61
#